data_AF-A0A3N5PC97-F1
#
_entry.id   AF-A0A3N5PC97-F1
#
_cell.length_a   1.000
_cell.length_b   1.000
_cell.length_c   1.000
_cell.angle_alpha   90.00
_cell.angle_beta   90.00
_cell.angle_gamma   90.00
#
_symmetry.space_group_name_H-M   'P 1'
#
loop_
_entity.id
_entity.type
_entity.pdbx_description
1 polymer ?
#
loop_
_entity_poly.entity_id
_entity_poly.type
_entity_poly.pdbx_seq_one_letter_code
_entity_poly.pdbx_strand_id
1 'polypeptide(L)'
;MTDRFPTLLAALGLVIGSAAALFYSQQGLTLSHYDAKAHLVVARRVLDSLTPEYSQIGAVWLPLPHLLNLLPVQIDWFYRTGASGVAISVLSFALAWYAIARLVVRVTGSRVAAAIGVAMFALNPNVLYLQSTPMTE
;
A
#
# COMPACT_ATOMS: atom_id res chain seq x y z
N MET A 1 25.22 15.18 -9.62
CA MET A 1 24.57 15.15 -8.29
C MET A 1 23.18 14.54 -8.46
N THR A 2 22.85 13.46 -7.76
CA THR A 2 21.50 12.88 -7.77
C THR A 2 20.54 13.83 -7.04
N ASP A 3 19.48 14.28 -7.71
CA ASP A 3 18.45 15.10 -7.06
C ASP A 3 17.73 14.26 -6.00
N ARG A 4 17.92 14.61 -4.72
CA ARG A 4 17.33 13.89 -3.57
C ARG A 4 15.88 14.29 -3.32
N PHE A 5 15.37 15.31 -4.00
CA PHE A 5 14.04 15.87 -3.75
C PHE A 5 12.91 14.81 -3.83
N PRO A 6 12.83 13.94 -4.86
CA PRO A 6 11.81 12.89 -4.88
C PRO A 6 11.93 11.89 -3.72
N THR A 7 13.15 11.56 -3.30
CA THR A 7 13.40 10.64 -2.17
C THR A 7 12.97 11.25 -0.84
N LEU A 8 13.17 12.56 -0.64
CA LEU A 8 12.68 13.26 0.55
C LEU A 8 11.15 13.26 0.61
N LEU A 9 10.47 13.47 -0.52
CA LEU A 9 9.02 13.36 -0.59
C LEU A 9 8.55 11.93 -0.30
N ALA A 10 9.23 10.91 -0.81
CA ALA A 10 8.91 9.52 -0.50
C ALA A 10 9.02 9.22 1.00
N ALA A 11 10.09 9.69 1.66
CA ALA A 11 10.28 9.52 3.09
C ALA A 11 9.16 10.21 3.90
N LEU A 12 8.74 11.41 3.48
CA LEU A 12 7.58 12.08 4.06
C LEU A 12 6.27 11.29 3.82
N GLY A 13 6.12 10.72 2.62
CA GLY A 13 5.00 9.84 2.28
C GLY A 13 4.91 8.61 3.18
N LEU A 14 6.05 8.00 3.57
CA LEU A 14 6.07 6.90 4.54
C LEU A 14 5.53 7.34 5.91
N VAL A 15 5.94 8.51 6.39
CA VAL A 15 5.49 9.05 7.68
C VAL A 15 3.98 9.33 7.64
N ILE A 16 3.51 10.00 6.60
CA ILE A 16 2.09 10.35 6.45
C ILE A 16 1.23 9.10 6.23
N GLY A 17 1.65 8.18 5.36
CA GLY A 17 0.96 6.92 5.13
C GLY A 17 0.86 6.07 6.39
N SER A 18 1.95 5.98 7.16
CA SER A 18 1.96 5.28 8.45
C SER A 18 1.04 5.95 9.48
N ALA A 19 1.05 7.28 9.57
CA ALA A 19 0.18 8.02 10.47
C ALA A 19 -1.31 7.83 10.12
N ALA A 20 -1.65 7.88 8.83
CA ALA A 20 -3.01 7.58 8.35
C ALA A 20 -3.40 6.13 8.67
N ALA A 21 -2.51 5.16 8.41
CA ALA A 21 -2.75 3.76 8.72
C ALA A 21 -3.04 3.52 10.21
N LEU A 22 -2.26 4.15 11.09
CA LEU A 22 -2.49 4.11 12.53
C LEU A 22 -3.83 4.74 12.91
N PHE A 23 -4.15 5.91 12.35
CA PHE A 23 -5.42 6.58 12.61
C PHE A 23 -6.62 5.69 12.23
N TYR A 24 -6.66 5.16 11.01
CA TYR A 24 -7.75 4.29 10.56
C TYR A 24 -7.80 2.96 11.33
N SER A 25 -6.65 2.41 11.73
CA SER A 25 -6.59 1.22 12.57
C SER A 25 -7.20 1.45 13.95
N GLN A 26 -6.92 2.59 14.59
CA GLN A 26 -7.51 2.97 15.89
C GLN A 26 -9.04 3.15 15.81
N GLN A 27 -9.57 3.49 14.63
CA GLN A 27 -11.02 3.56 14.38
C GLN A 27 -11.64 2.21 14.00
N GLY A 28 -10.85 1.12 13.94
CA GLY A 28 -11.34 -0.21 13.54
C GLY A 28 -11.64 -0.34 12.05
N LEU A 29 -11.07 0.53 11.20
CA LEU A 29 -11.39 0.62 9.77
C LEU A 29 -10.40 -0.11 8.86
N THR A 30 -9.33 -0.71 9.39
CA THR A 30 -8.34 -1.44 8.58
C THR A 30 -8.95 -2.55 7.72
N LEU A 31 -9.97 -3.23 8.26
CA LEU A 31 -10.65 -4.35 7.60
C LEU A 31 -12.14 -4.05 7.33
N SER A 32 -12.56 -2.79 7.29
CA SER A 32 -13.97 -2.47 7.01
C SER A 32 -14.35 -2.69 5.54
N HIS A 33 -13.39 -2.59 4.62
CA HIS A 33 -13.63 -2.88 3.21
C HIS A 33 -13.64 -4.40 2.95
N TYR A 34 -14.58 -4.90 2.14
CA TYR A 34 -14.74 -6.33 1.90
C TYR A 34 -13.53 -6.93 1.16
N ASP A 35 -13.02 -6.24 0.15
CA ASP A 35 -11.89 -6.73 -0.64
C ASP A 35 -10.60 -6.80 0.17
N ALA A 36 -10.43 -5.91 1.17
CA ALA A 36 -9.29 -5.95 2.09
C ALA A 36 -9.21 -7.30 2.83
N LYS A 37 -10.35 -7.86 3.25
CA LYS A 37 -10.39 -9.21 3.83
C LYS A 37 -10.14 -10.28 2.77
N ALA A 38 -10.72 -10.11 1.58
CA ALA A 38 -10.56 -11.05 0.48
C ALA A 38 -9.08 -11.21 0.09
N HIS A 39 -8.32 -10.12 0.01
CA HIS A 39 -6.87 -10.17 -0.29
C HIS A 39 -6.08 -10.98 0.73
N LEU A 40 -6.38 -10.83 2.03
CA LEU A 40 -5.76 -11.61 3.08
C LEU A 40 -6.10 -13.10 2.94
N VAL A 41 -7.37 -13.42 2.66
CA VAL A 41 -7.81 -14.81 2.42
C VAL A 41 -7.10 -15.40 1.20
N VAL A 42 -7.05 -14.67 0.08
CA VAL A 42 -6.40 -15.11 -1.16
C VAL A 42 -4.92 -15.37 -0.93
N ALA A 43 -4.22 -14.48 -0.23
CA ALA A 43 -2.80 -14.70 0.08
C ALA A 43 -2.61 -15.90 1.04
N ARG A 44 -3.48 -16.07 2.04
CA ARG A 44 -3.35 -17.12 3.05
C ARG A 44 -3.64 -18.51 2.50
N ARG A 45 -4.73 -18.66 1.75
CA ARG A 45 -5.25 -19.96 1.28
C ARG A 45 -4.31 -20.73 0.35
N VAL A 46 -3.34 -20.04 -0.27
CA VAL A 46 -2.32 -20.67 -1.12
C VAL A 46 -1.54 -21.74 -0.33
N LEU A 47 -1.27 -21.49 0.96
CA LEU A 47 -0.54 -22.42 1.84
C LEU A 47 -1.43 -23.01 2.93
N ASP A 48 -2.46 -22.28 3.37
CA ASP A 48 -3.36 -22.66 4.46
C ASP A 48 -4.80 -22.87 3.93
N SER A 49 -5.00 -24.00 3.25
CA SER A 49 -6.31 -24.47 2.79
C SER A 49 -6.38 -25.99 2.78
N LEU A 50 -7.57 -26.57 2.50
CA LEU A 50 -7.73 -28.02 2.34
C LEU A 50 -6.97 -28.57 1.12
N THR A 51 -6.71 -27.72 0.13
CA THR A 51 -6.03 -28.07 -1.12
C THR A 51 -4.99 -27.01 -1.48
N PRO A 52 -3.88 -26.87 -0.72
CA PRO A 52 -2.87 -25.84 -0.97
C PRO A 52 -2.27 -25.97 -2.38
N GLU A 53 -2.29 -24.90 -3.16
CA GLU A 53 -1.77 -24.89 -4.54
C GLU A 53 -1.41 -23.47 -5.01
N TYR A 54 -0.44 -23.37 -5.92
CA TYR A 54 0.03 -22.08 -6.45
C TYR A 54 -0.97 -21.41 -7.40
N SER A 55 -1.88 -22.16 -8.02
CA SER A 55 -2.96 -21.63 -8.88
C SER A 55 -3.97 -20.77 -8.11
N GLN A 56 -3.99 -20.87 -6.77
CA GLN A 56 -4.78 -19.99 -5.91
C GLN A 56 -4.18 -18.58 -5.74
N ILE A 57 -2.96 -18.33 -6.25
CA ILE A 57 -2.33 -17.01 -6.22
C ILE A 57 -3.10 -16.06 -7.12
N GLY A 58 -3.51 -14.93 -6.57
CA GLY A 58 -4.40 -14.00 -7.25
C GLY A 58 -5.85 -14.49 -7.23
N ALA A 59 -6.69 -13.84 -8.02
CA ALA A 59 -8.08 -14.23 -8.25
C ALA A 59 -8.55 -13.41 -9.45
N VAL A 60 -9.51 -12.50 -9.22
CA VAL A 60 -9.86 -11.44 -10.18
C VAL A 60 -8.82 -10.30 -10.19
N TRP A 61 -7.91 -10.29 -9.21
CA TRP A 61 -6.86 -9.28 -9.07
C TRP A 61 -5.49 -9.77 -9.54
N LEU A 62 -4.61 -8.81 -9.83
CA LEU A 62 -3.21 -9.08 -10.14
C LEU A 62 -2.47 -9.76 -8.96
N PRO A 63 -1.49 -10.63 -9.25
CA PRO A 63 -0.95 -11.54 -8.24
C PRO A 63 0.09 -10.90 -7.31
N LEU A 64 0.73 -9.79 -7.71
CA LEU A 64 1.91 -9.27 -7.01
C LEU A 64 1.67 -9.00 -5.51
N PRO A 65 0.61 -8.29 -5.09
CA PRO A 65 0.39 -8.06 -3.67
C PRO A 65 0.11 -9.34 -2.87
N HIS A 66 -0.56 -10.32 -3.49
CA HIS A 66 -0.78 -11.65 -2.89
C HIS A 66 0.53 -12.40 -2.71
N LEU A 67 1.45 -12.30 -3.67
CA LEU A 67 2.80 -12.89 -3.59
C LEU A 67 3.63 -12.23 -2.49
N LEU A 68 3.64 -10.90 -2.42
CA LEU A 68 4.38 -10.16 -1.40
C LEU A 68 3.88 -10.48 0.02
N ASN A 69 2.58 -10.71 0.16
CA ASN A 69 1.96 -11.02 1.44
C ASN A 69 1.86 -12.53 1.74
N LEU A 70 2.28 -13.40 0.81
CA LEU A 70 2.09 -14.87 0.87
C LEU A 70 2.64 -15.50 2.15
N LEU A 71 3.87 -15.14 2.53
CA LEU A 71 4.52 -15.68 3.73
C LEU A 71 4.12 -14.91 5.00
N PRO A 72 4.12 -13.56 5.03
CA PRO A 72 3.71 -12.84 6.23
C PRO A 72 2.31 -13.18 6.73
N VAL A 73 1.35 -13.35 5.80
CA VAL A 73 -0.05 -13.61 6.16
C VAL A 73 -0.28 -14.98 6.84
N GLN A 74 0.69 -15.88 6.80
CA GLN A 74 0.59 -17.16 7.52
C GLN A 74 0.68 -16.99 9.04
N ILE A 75 1.21 -15.87 9.51
CA ILE A 75 1.22 -15.53 10.93
C ILE A 75 -0.16 -14.98 11.28
N ASP A 76 -0.84 -15.65 12.22
CA ASP A 76 -2.20 -15.32 12.65
C ASP A 76 -2.40 -13.85 13.03
N TRP A 77 -1.41 -13.23 13.65
CA TRP A 77 -1.46 -11.81 13.98
C TRP A 77 -1.53 -10.93 12.72
N PHE A 78 -0.69 -11.20 11.71
CA PHE A 78 -0.72 -10.44 10.44
C PHE A 78 -2.01 -10.69 9.66
N TYR A 79 -2.53 -11.92 9.65
CA TYR A 79 -3.80 -12.24 9.00
C TYR A 79 -5.01 -11.56 9.65
N ARG A 80 -5.10 -11.60 10.99
CA ARG A 80 -6.26 -11.06 11.71
C ARG A 80 -6.28 -9.53 11.73
N THR A 81 -5.12 -8.90 11.68
CA THR A 81 -4.99 -7.43 11.71
C THR A 81 -4.87 -6.81 10.31
N GLY A 82 -4.38 -7.57 9.33
CA GLY A 82 -4.01 -7.05 8.01
C GLY A 82 -2.69 -6.27 7.98
N ALA A 83 -1.94 -6.23 9.08
CA ALA A 83 -0.80 -5.32 9.25
C ALA A 83 0.30 -5.48 8.19
N SER A 84 0.55 -6.70 7.70
CA SER A 84 1.55 -6.93 6.63
C SER A 84 1.07 -6.39 5.27
N GLY A 85 -0.22 -6.55 4.95
CA GLY A 85 -0.81 -5.98 3.75
C GLY A 85 -0.82 -4.44 3.81
N VAL A 86 -1.17 -3.86 4.95
CA VAL A 86 -1.09 -2.40 5.16
C VAL A 86 0.34 -1.89 5.00
N ALA A 87 1.35 -2.59 5.51
CA ALA A 87 2.74 -2.19 5.33
C ALA A 87 3.14 -2.16 3.84
N ILE A 88 2.69 -3.13 3.04
CA ILE A 88 2.89 -3.14 1.58
C ILE A 88 2.20 -1.92 0.93
N SER A 89 0.98 -1.61 1.34
CA SER A 89 0.23 -0.45 0.84
C SER A 89 0.91 0.88 1.19
N VAL A 90 1.38 1.06 2.42
CA VAL A 90 2.13 2.26 2.85
C VAL A 90 3.43 2.44 2.06
N LEU A 91 4.18 1.35 1.84
CA LEU A 91 5.39 1.38 1.00
C LEU A 91 5.06 1.78 -0.44
N SER A 92 3.97 1.25 -0.98
CA SER A 92 3.49 1.55 -2.34
C SER A 92 3.04 3.02 -2.47
N PHE A 93 2.34 3.54 -1.45
CA PHE A 93 1.96 4.95 -1.36
C PHE A 93 3.18 5.89 -1.38
N ALA A 94 4.22 5.59 -0.59
CA ALA A 94 5.46 6.37 -0.61
C ALA A 94 6.21 6.26 -1.94
N LEU A 95 6.20 5.08 -2.57
CA LEU A 95 6.77 4.89 -3.90
C LEU A 95 6.01 5.69 -4.97
N ALA A 96 4.69 5.82 -4.83
CA ALA A 96 3.88 6.67 -5.70
C ALA A 96 4.28 8.15 -5.54
N TRP A 97 4.53 8.65 -4.32
CA TRP A 97 5.06 10.01 -4.10
C TRP A 97 6.40 10.21 -4.80
N TYR A 98 7.32 9.25 -4.67
CA TYR A 98 8.60 9.28 -5.38
C TYR A 98 8.40 9.35 -6.90
N ALA A 99 7.55 8.49 -7.45
CA ALA A 99 7.30 8.37 -8.88
C ALA A 99 6.68 9.65 -9.45
N ILE A 100 5.65 10.19 -8.78
CA ILE A 100 4.99 11.46 -9.15
C ILE A 100 6.02 12.60 -9.13
N ALA A 101 6.74 12.76 -8.02
CA ALA A 101 7.72 13.83 -7.89
C ALA A 101 8.83 13.74 -8.95
N ARG A 102 9.38 12.54 -9.17
CA ARG A 102 10.41 12.29 -10.17
C ARG A 102 9.90 12.57 -11.58
N LEU A 103 8.69 12.14 -11.90
CA LEU A 103 8.09 12.36 -13.22
C LEU A 103 7.88 13.85 -13.48
N VAL A 104 7.24 14.56 -12.56
CA VAL A 104 6.93 15.98 -12.73
C VAL A 104 8.22 16.82 -12.81
N VAL A 105 9.22 16.57 -11.95
CA VAL A 105 10.52 17.26 -12.05
C VAL A 105 11.19 16.98 -13.39
N ARG A 106 11.16 15.73 -13.88
CA ARG A 106 11.77 15.37 -15.17
C ARG A 106 11.12 16.05 -16.37
N VAL A 107 9.80 16.17 -16.36
CA VAL A 107 9.03 16.74 -17.48
C VAL A 107 9.03 18.26 -17.45
N THR A 108 8.97 18.88 -16.27
CA THR A 108 8.74 20.33 -16.12
C THR A 108 9.96 21.11 -15.62
N GLY A 109 10.95 20.43 -15.03
CA GLY A 109 12.04 21.07 -14.29
C GLY A 109 11.63 21.71 -12.96
N SER A 110 10.35 21.68 -12.58
CA SER A 110 9.82 22.41 -11.42
C SER A 110 9.59 21.52 -10.20
N ARG A 111 10.35 21.76 -9.13
CA ARG A 111 10.13 21.13 -7.81
C ARG A 111 8.82 21.56 -7.16
N VAL A 112 8.36 22.78 -7.42
CA VAL A 112 7.09 23.29 -6.91
C VAL A 112 5.93 22.54 -7.56
N ALA A 113 5.95 22.37 -8.88
CA ALA A 113 4.94 21.59 -9.59
C ALA A 113 4.89 20.13 -9.09
N ALA A 114 6.06 19.53 -8.84
CA ALA A 114 6.14 18.19 -8.28
C ALA A 114 5.56 18.10 -6.87
N ALA A 115 5.84 19.07 -6.00
CA ALA A 115 5.27 19.12 -4.65
C ALA A 115 3.74 19.26 -4.69
N ILE A 116 3.21 20.11 -5.58
CA ILE A 116 1.76 20.27 -5.78
C ILE A 116 1.14 18.95 -6.28
N GLY A 117 1.75 18.30 -7.28
CA GLY A 117 1.24 17.02 -7.80
C GLY A 117 1.19 15.92 -6.74
N VAL A 118 2.23 15.82 -5.91
CA VAL A 118 2.25 14.92 -4.76
C VAL A 118 1.18 15.31 -3.73
N ALA A 119 1.04 16.60 -3.41
CA ALA A 119 0.04 17.07 -2.46
C ALA A 119 -1.39 16.76 -2.92
N MET A 120 -1.70 16.93 -4.21
CA MET A 120 -3.02 16.59 -4.77
C MET A 120 -3.35 15.09 -4.60
N PHE A 121 -2.36 14.22 -4.80
CA PHE A 121 -2.51 12.78 -4.56
C PHE A 121 -2.70 12.47 -3.06
N ALA A 122 -1.86 13.06 -2.21
CA ALA A 122 -1.82 12.83 -0.78
C ALA A 122 -3.03 13.37 0.00
N LEU A 123 -3.62 14.48 -0.46
CA LEU A 123 -4.77 15.11 0.18
C LEU A 123 -6.10 14.44 -0.20
N ASN A 124 -6.08 13.45 -1.09
CA ASN A 124 -7.26 12.67 -1.42
C ASN A 124 -7.58 11.69 -0.29
N PRO A 125 -8.72 11.85 0.42
CA PRO A 125 -9.06 10.99 1.55
C PRO A 125 -9.27 9.53 1.14
N ASN A 126 -9.71 9.26 -0.09
CA ASN A 126 -9.87 7.90 -0.59
C ASN A 126 -8.52 7.19 -0.71
N VAL A 127 -7.49 7.89 -1.18
CA VAL A 127 -6.12 7.34 -1.29
C VAL A 127 -5.56 7.08 0.11
N LEU A 128 -5.71 8.03 1.03
CA LEU A 128 -5.25 7.86 2.42
C LEU A 128 -5.94 6.70 3.13
N TYR A 129 -7.24 6.51 2.89
CA TYR A 129 -7.97 5.37 3.44
C TYR A 129 -7.56 4.05 2.79
N LEU A 130 -7.55 3.96 1.46
CA LEU A 130 -7.20 2.71 0.76
C LEU A 130 -5.79 2.23 1.11
N GLN A 131 -4.79 3.12 1.13
CA GLN A 131 -3.43 2.75 1.52
C GLN A 131 -3.30 2.32 3.00
N SER A 132 -4.30 2.66 3.83
CA SER A 132 -4.37 2.27 5.24
C SER A 132 -5.02 0.90 5.46
N THR A 133 -5.36 0.20 4.37
CA THR A 133 -5.99 -1.11 4.37
C THR A 133 -5.16 -2.10 3.55
N PRO A 134 -5.28 -3.43 3.76
CA PRO A 134 -4.63 -4.43 2.93
C PRO A 134 -5.31 -4.61 1.56
N MET A 135 -5.69 -3.49 0.93
CA MET A 135 -6.14 -3.42 -0.46
C MET A 135 -4.96 -3.53 -1.42
N THR A 136 -5.23 -3.78 -2.70
CA THR A 136 -4.19 -4.01 -3.72
C THR A 136 -4.18 -2.99 -4.85
N GLU A 137 -5.15 -2.09 -4.83
CA GLU A 137 -5.37 -0.94 -5.72
C GLU A 137 -4.55 0.29 -5.31
#